data_AF-A0A9E3W2X7-F1
#
_entry.id   AF-A0A9E3W2X7-F1
#
_cell.length_a   1.000
_cell.length_b   1.000
_cell.length_c   1.000
_cell.angle_alpha   90.00
_cell.angle_beta   90.00
_cell.angle_gamma   90.00
#
_symmetry.space_group_name_H-M   'P 1'
#
loop_
_entity.id
_entity.type
_entity.pdbx_description
1 polymer ?
#
loop_
_entity_poly.entity_id
_entity_poly.type
_entity_poly.pdbx_seq_one_letter_code
_entity_poly.pdbx_strand_id
1 'polypeptide(L)'
;MAEGVAHSPVESPLARGWRRISPRLVPLMAVITAFIIGVPFMIFTRAKGNVAEGLYISGAAYSALIEGSLGLVRGDLVSRDNADLVFALAAQQDLTARELNSLGRSAANLAEVGSEKVRRYAEILGKYPLSDEEFDALGESLTEIAAVGADTLAAMRPLIADLSQLERRDVRTLAEPYRAKDTLSANERAEIEAAALSAANLSDEDLLKQMAVVHEQGIATLERLAEQVDVLAGMGLDANSADAATIVEMAAGSTEDARALAETLNRLDAAGITDPATAADQMTMVRRMFDADLFSQDSSVHDALENEFEGVIAENMVVRRPGNRLLVAYDTTATAGIIWQDSANTPENPADDRPETVFLRLGDSALLFIVSSLEATIVRSIPFIIAGLAVALGFKAGLFNIGAEGQLYAGGIVAVFVGYSGIFAGLPALIHLPLVLVSGLL
;
A
#
# COMPACT_ATOMS: atom_id res chain seq x y z
N MET A 1 -61.12 34.28 24.43
CA MET A 1 -60.45 33.02 24.81
C MET A 1 -60.29 32.22 23.53
N ALA A 2 -59.08 32.17 22.98
CA ALA A 2 -58.75 31.45 21.77
C ALA A 2 -58.00 30.18 22.16
N GLU A 3 -58.66 29.03 22.11
CA GLU A 3 -58.01 27.72 22.11
C GLU A 3 -57.99 27.22 20.67
N GLY A 4 -56.82 27.33 20.02
CA GLY A 4 -56.55 26.70 18.75
C GLY A 4 -56.31 25.20 18.95
N VAL A 5 -57.25 24.37 18.52
CA VAL A 5 -57.12 22.92 18.49
C VAL A 5 -56.08 22.54 17.43
N ALA A 6 -54.94 22.01 17.88
CA ALA A 6 -53.92 21.44 17.01
C ALA A 6 -54.43 20.12 16.40
N HIS A 7 -54.74 20.12 15.10
CA HIS A 7 -55.04 18.91 14.36
C HIS A 7 -53.75 18.07 14.18
N SER A 8 -53.75 16.86 14.71
CA SER A 8 -52.72 15.85 14.42
C SER A 8 -52.80 15.47 12.93
N PRO A 9 -51.70 15.45 12.17
CA PRO A 9 -51.75 15.09 10.77
C PRO A 9 -52.17 13.63 10.60
N VAL A 10 -53.20 13.39 9.78
CA VAL A 10 -53.69 12.04 9.44
C VAL A 10 -52.61 11.34 8.61
N GLU A 11 -51.85 10.44 9.23
CA GLU A 11 -50.83 9.64 8.54
C GLU A 11 -51.45 8.78 7.43
N SER A 12 -50.82 8.78 6.25
CA SER A 12 -51.30 8.03 5.10
C SER A 12 -51.34 6.52 5.38
N PRO A 13 -52.23 5.74 4.73
CA PRO A 13 -52.26 4.28 4.85
C PRO A 13 -50.90 3.63 4.53
N LEU A 14 -50.16 4.23 3.59
CA LEU A 14 -48.79 3.83 3.24
C LEU A 14 -47.81 4.09 4.39
N ALA A 15 -47.86 5.26 5.04
CA ALA A 15 -46.99 5.57 6.18
C ALA A 15 -47.25 4.61 7.36
N ARG A 16 -48.51 4.28 7.62
CA ARG A 16 -48.89 3.30 8.66
C ARG A 16 -48.47 1.87 8.32
N GLY A 17 -48.58 1.48 7.04
CA GLY A 17 -48.08 0.20 6.55
C GLY A 17 -46.56 0.09 6.64
N TRP A 18 -45.85 1.14 6.19
CA TRP A 18 -44.39 1.23 6.25
C TRP A 18 -43.87 1.14 7.68
N ARG A 19 -44.47 1.86 8.64
CA ARG A 19 -44.05 1.87 10.04
C ARG A 19 -44.27 0.53 10.77
N ARG A 20 -45.17 -0.33 10.27
CA ARG A 20 -45.34 -1.71 10.80
C ARG A 20 -44.27 -2.68 10.29
N ILE A 21 -43.72 -2.41 9.11
CA ILE A 21 -42.78 -3.30 8.43
C ILE A 21 -41.33 -2.83 8.65
N SER A 22 -41.10 -1.52 8.66
CA SER A 22 -39.77 -0.90 8.69
C SER A 22 -38.91 -1.32 9.89
N PRO A 23 -39.39 -1.44 11.15
CA PRO A 23 -38.51 -1.78 12.27
C PRO A 23 -37.88 -3.18 12.13
N ARG A 24 -38.54 -4.09 11.41
CA ARG A 24 -38.03 -5.44 11.12
C ARG A 24 -37.13 -5.48 9.89
N LEU A 25 -37.34 -4.56 8.94
CA LEU A 25 -36.54 -4.46 7.72
C LEU A 25 -35.31 -3.55 7.87
N VAL A 26 -35.26 -2.66 8.86
CA VAL A 26 -34.14 -1.72 9.04
C VAL A 26 -32.77 -2.41 9.11
N PRO A 27 -32.57 -3.51 9.86
CA PRO A 27 -31.28 -4.20 9.88
C PRO A 27 -30.93 -4.82 8.52
N LEU A 28 -31.90 -5.44 7.86
CA LEU A 28 -31.72 -6.03 6.54
C LEU A 28 -31.41 -4.96 5.48
N MET A 29 -32.12 -3.84 5.51
CA MET A 29 -31.89 -2.70 4.63
C MET A 29 -30.55 -2.04 4.90
N ALA A 30 -30.06 -1.99 6.14
CA ALA A 30 -28.73 -1.49 6.46
C ALA A 30 -27.63 -2.38 5.86
N VAL A 31 -27.75 -3.71 5.94
CA VAL A 31 -26.81 -4.66 5.30
C VAL A 31 -26.88 -4.56 3.78
N ILE A 32 -28.09 -4.50 3.22
CA ILE A 32 -28.30 -4.33 1.78
C ILE A 32 -27.74 -2.99 1.31
N THR A 33 -27.92 -1.91 2.08
CA THR A 33 -27.37 -0.58 1.77
C THR A 33 -25.84 -0.59 1.88
N ALA A 34 -25.26 -1.26 2.88
CA ALA A 34 -23.82 -1.42 3.00
C ALA A 34 -23.24 -2.23 1.82
N PHE A 35 -23.96 -3.23 1.31
CA PHE A 35 -23.59 -3.94 0.08
C PHE A 35 -23.73 -3.05 -1.17
N ILE A 36 -24.88 -2.40 -1.34
CA ILE A 36 -25.21 -1.57 -2.51
C ILE A 36 -24.35 -0.31 -2.58
N ILE A 37 -23.91 0.25 -1.45
CA ILE A 37 -23.04 1.43 -1.41
C ILE A 37 -21.57 0.99 -1.33
N GLY A 38 -21.25 0.03 -0.48
CA GLY A 38 -19.87 -0.40 -0.21
C GLY A 38 -19.21 -1.07 -1.42
N VAL A 39 -19.93 -1.92 -2.16
CA VAL A 39 -19.38 -2.57 -3.37
C VAL A 39 -19.05 -1.54 -4.45
N PRO A 40 -19.99 -0.67 -4.89
CA PRO A 40 -19.65 0.39 -5.84
C PRO A 40 -18.59 1.35 -5.30
N PHE A 41 -18.64 1.72 -4.02
CA PHE A 41 -17.63 2.61 -3.44
C PHE A 41 -16.22 2.00 -3.48
N MET A 42 -16.05 0.72 -3.16
CA MET A 42 -14.77 0.02 -3.29
C MET A 42 -14.33 -0.09 -4.75
N ILE A 43 -15.25 -0.36 -5.67
CA ILE A 43 -14.98 -0.35 -7.11
C ILE A 43 -14.50 1.04 -7.56
N PHE A 44 -15.17 2.11 -7.15
CA PHE A 44 -14.80 3.47 -7.59
C PHE A 44 -13.53 4.01 -6.93
N THR A 45 -13.30 3.71 -5.66
CA THR A 45 -12.17 4.29 -4.89
C THR A 45 -10.88 3.51 -5.01
N ARG A 46 -10.94 2.18 -5.18
CA ARG A 46 -9.73 1.35 -5.21
C ARG A 46 -9.37 0.80 -6.59
N ALA A 47 -10.29 0.81 -7.56
CA ALA A 47 -10.02 0.14 -8.83
C ALA A 47 -9.26 0.97 -9.86
N LYS A 48 -8.75 2.17 -9.51
CA LYS A 48 -7.96 3.05 -10.39
C LYS A 48 -8.51 3.19 -11.83
N GLY A 49 -9.84 3.09 -12.01
CA GLY A 49 -10.53 3.17 -13.32
C GLY A 49 -10.91 1.83 -13.98
N ASN A 50 -10.54 0.67 -13.43
CA ASN A 50 -10.86 -0.66 -13.95
C ASN A 50 -11.97 -1.35 -13.15
N VAL A 51 -13.18 -1.43 -13.71
CA VAL A 51 -14.34 -2.04 -13.04
C VAL A 51 -14.10 -3.53 -12.68
N ALA A 52 -13.35 -4.27 -13.50
CA ALA A 52 -13.06 -5.68 -13.23
C ALA A 52 -12.17 -5.86 -12.00
N GLU A 53 -11.16 -4.99 -11.83
CA GLU A 53 -10.29 -4.98 -10.65
C GLU A 53 -11.08 -4.60 -9.39
N GLY A 54 -12.01 -3.66 -9.49
CA GLY A 54 -12.89 -3.29 -8.39
C GLY A 54 -13.78 -4.45 -7.93
N LEU A 55 -14.33 -5.20 -8.88
CA LEU A 55 -15.13 -6.40 -8.61
C LEU A 55 -14.28 -7.49 -7.96
N TYR A 56 -13.05 -7.69 -8.41
CA TYR A 56 -12.11 -8.63 -7.82
C TYR A 56 -11.77 -8.26 -6.36
N ILE A 57 -11.39 -7.01 -6.10
CA ILE A 57 -11.07 -6.52 -4.74
C ILE A 57 -12.27 -6.69 -3.81
N SER A 58 -13.47 -6.34 -4.28
CA SER A 58 -14.69 -6.49 -3.51
C SER A 58 -14.99 -7.97 -3.23
N GLY A 59 -14.90 -8.83 -4.24
CA GLY A 59 -15.08 -10.28 -4.10
C GLY A 59 -14.10 -10.90 -3.11
N ALA A 60 -12.82 -10.51 -3.17
CA ALA A 60 -11.79 -10.96 -2.24
C ALA A 60 -12.10 -10.52 -0.79
N ALA A 61 -12.53 -9.27 -0.59
CA ALA A 61 -12.91 -8.76 0.73
C ALA A 61 -14.10 -9.52 1.32
N TYR A 62 -15.13 -9.84 0.51
CA TYR A 62 -16.27 -10.63 0.97
C TYR A 62 -15.89 -12.09 1.22
N SER A 63 -15.06 -12.69 0.38
CA SER A 63 -14.54 -14.03 0.61
C SER A 63 -13.76 -14.09 1.93
N ALA A 64 -12.92 -13.10 2.21
CA ALA A 64 -12.19 -13.00 3.48
C ALA A 64 -13.13 -12.79 4.67
N LEU A 65 -14.23 -12.04 4.51
CA LEU A 65 -15.25 -11.88 5.55
C LEU A 65 -15.97 -13.21 5.84
N ILE A 66 -16.38 -13.95 4.81
CA ILE A 66 -17.06 -15.24 4.96
C ILE A 66 -16.10 -16.26 5.58
N GLU A 67 -14.85 -16.29 5.14
CA GLU A 67 -13.79 -17.11 5.73
C GLU A 67 -13.62 -16.78 7.21
N GLY A 68 -13.42 -15.51 7.56
CA GLY A 68 -13.17 -15.09 8.92
C GLY A 68 -14.37 -15.28 9.86
N SER A 69 -15.60 -15.14 9.34
CA SER A 69 -16.83 -15.20 10.15
C SER A 69 -17.43 -16.60 10.28
N LEU A 70 -17.47 -17.36 9.17
CA LEU A 70 -18.12 -18.66 9.11
C LEU A 70 -17.13 -19.81 8.90
N GLY A 71 -15.86 -19.51 8.60
CA GLY A 71 -14.87 -20.53 8.24
C GLY A 71 -15.08 -21.16 6.86
N LEU A 72 -16.05 -20.67 6.08
CA LEU A 72 -16.35 -21.24 4.77
C LEU A 72 -15.47 -20.62 3.69
N VAL A 73 -14.76 -21.46 2.94
CA VAL A 73 -13.87 -21.03 1.87
C VAL A 73 -14.07 -21.91 0.65
N ARG A 74 -14.11 -21.31 -0.54
CA ARG A 74 -13.86 -22.02 -1.78
C ARG A 74 -12.47 -21.63 -2.26
N GLY A 75 -11.56 -22.58 -2.33
CA GLY A 75 -10.21 -22.38 -2.83
C GLY A 75 -9.96 -23.25 -4.05
N ASP A 76 -9.11 -22.77 -4.96
CA ASP A 76 -8.67 -23.58 -6.10
C ASP A 76 -7.48 -24.45 -5.69
N LEU A 77 -7.41 -25.64 -6.25
CA LEU A 77 -6.27 -26.54 -6.07
C LEU A 77 -5.08 -25.98 -6.83
N VAL A 78 -3.89 -26.13 -6.25
CA VAL A 78 -2.65 -25.79 -6.94
C VAL A 78 -2.50 -26.71 -8.16
N SER A 79 -2.30 -26.10 -9.31
CA SER A 79 -1.97 -26.77 -10.57
C SER A 79 -0.66 -26.23 -11.14
N ARG A 80 -0.12 -26.90 -12.16
CA ARG A 80 1.09 -26.46 -12.87
C ARG A 80 0.96 -25.04 -13.42
N ASP A 81 -0.21 -24.69 -13.95
CA ASP A 81 -0.50 -23.35 -14.48
C ASP A 81 -0.41 -22.25 -13.40
N ASN A 82 -0.46 -22.62 -12.12
CA ASN A 82 -0.28 -21.65 -11.03
C ASN A 82 1.19 -21.34 -10.72
N ALA A 83 2.13 -22.04 -11.35
CA ALA A 83 3.57 -21.86 -11.15
C ALA A 83 4.33 -21.69 -12.48
N ASP A 84 3.65 -21.52 -13.62
CA ASP A 84 4.22 -21.49 -14.97
C ASP A 84 5.33 -20.43 -15.15
N LEU A 85 5.16 -19.24 -14.56
CA LEU A 85 6.17 -18.18 -14.58
C LEU A 85 7.39 -18.57 -13.73
N VAL A 86 7.18 -19.30 -12.63
CA VAL A 86 8.28 -19.79 -11.79
C VAL A 86 9.02 -20.93 -12.47
N PHE A 87 8.33 -21.80 -13.21
CA PHE A 87 8.96 -22.79 -14.10
C PHE A 87 9.84 -22.09 -15.15
N ALA A 88 9.32 -21.05 -15.82
CA ALA A 88 10.09 -20.30 -16.81
C ALA A 88 11.34 -19.65 -16.20
N LEU A 89 11.23 -19.10 -15.00
CA LEU A 89 12.34 -18.51 -14.26
C LEU A 89 13.38 -19.56 -13.84
N ALA A 90 12.93 -20.67 -13.26
CA ALA A 90 13.78 -21.76 -12.79
C ALA A 90 14.51 -22.47 -13.94
N ALA A 91 13.98 -22.43 -15.16
CA ALA A 91 14.66 -22.92 -16.35
C ALA A 91 15.86 -22.06 -16.78
N GLN A 92 15.87 -20.77 -16.43
CA GLN A 92 16.95 -19.85 -16.75
C GLN A 92 18.00 -19.75 -15.65
N GLN A 93 17.57 -19.86 -14.39
CA GLN A 93 18.40 -19.67 -13.22
C GLN A 93 18.04 -20.69 -12.16
N ASP A 94 19.04 -21.40 -11.66
CA ASP A 94 18.86 -22.26 -10.52
C ASP A 94 18.82 -21.41 -9.24
N LEU A 95 17.70 -21.46 -8.52
CA LEU A 95 17.42 -20.60 -7.38
C LEU A 95 17.20 -21.44 -6.13
N THR A 96 17.63 -20.94 -4.98
CA THR A 96 17.19 -21.45 -3.67
C THR A 96 15.81 -20.88 -3.30
N ALA A 97 15.10 -21.53 -2.38
CA ALA A 97 13.84 -21.00 -1.84
C ALA A 97 13.99 -19.61 -1.21
N ARG A 98 15.16 -19.31 -0.61
CA ARG A 98 15.48 -17.99 -0.04
C ARG A 98 15.63 -16.93 -1.14
N GLU A 99 16.33 -17.23 -2.22
CA GLU A 99 16.50 -16.32 -3.35
C GLU A 99 15.17 -16.08 -4.08
N LEU A 100 14.35 -17.13 -4.23
CA LEU A 100 13.00 -17.03 -4.77
C LEU A 100 12.14 -16.05 -3.94
N ASN A 101 12.21 -16.13 -2.61
CA ASN A 101 11.52 -15.21 -1.72
C ASN A 101 12.04 -13.76 -1.82
N SER A 102 13.35 -13.58 -2.03
CA SER A 102 13.91 -12.24 -2.25
C SER A 102 13.42 -11.65 -3.57
N LEU A 103 13.50 -12.44 -4.64
CA LEU A 103 13.06 -12.03 -5.97
C LEU A 103 11.54 -11.77 -6.02
N GLY A 104 10.73 -12.59 -5.35
CA GLY A 104 9.29 -12.38 -5.26
C GLY A 104 8.92 -11.06 -4.58
N ARG A 105 9.65 -10.66 -3.53
CA ARG A 105 9.47 -9.34 -2.90
C ARG A 105 9.87 -8.21 -3.86
N SER A 106 11.01 -8.33 -4.52
CA SER A 106 11.44 -7.34 -5.51
C SER A 106 10.48 -7.23 -6.69
N ALA A 107 9.90 -8.34 -7.15
CA ALA A 107 8.90 -8.36 -8.21
C ALA A 107 7.56 -7.72 -7.78
N ALA A 108 7.15 -7.92 -6.52
CA ALA A 108 5.99 -7.22 -5.96
C ALA A 108 6.22 -5.70 -5.89
N ASN A 109 7.41 -5.28 -5.43
CA ASN A 109 7.79 -3.86 -5.43
C ASN A 109 7.84 -3.30 -6.86
N LEU A 110 8.38 -4.06 -7.82
CA LEU A 110 8.40 -3.68 -9.23
C LEU A 110 6.98 -3.50 -9.79
N ALA A 111 6.03 -4.33 -9.40
CA ALA A 111 4.63 -4.18 -9.79
C ALA A 111 3.98 -2.92 -9.21
N GLU A 112 4.36 -2.53 -7.98
CA GLU A 112 3.87 -1.30 -7.35
C GLU A 112 4.43 -0.03 -8.01
N VAL A 113 5.74 -0.02 -8.30
CA VAL A 113 6.42 1.10 -8.97
C VAL A 113 6.05 1.20 -10.45
N GLY A 114 5.88 0.06 -11.11
CA GLY A 114 5.54 -0.08 -12.52
C GLY A 114 6.76 -0.37 -13.41
N SER A 115 6.69 -1.45 -14.18
CA SER A 115 7.79 -1.93 -15.04
C SER A 115 8.27 -0.90 -16.05
N GLU A 116 7.37 -0.10 -16.61
CA GLU A 116 7.73 0.93 -17.60
C GLU A 116 8.54 2.07 -16.98
N LYS A 117 8.18 2.46 -15.75
CA LYS A 117 8.92 3.46 -15.00
C LYS A 117 10.34 2.97 -14.73
N VAL A 118 10.48 1.74 -14.24
CA VAL A 118 11.78 1.10 -13.98
C VAL A 118 12.58 0.87 -15.26
N ARG A 119 11.94 0.58 -16.39
CA ARG A 119 12.62 0.45 -17.69
C ARG A 119 13.27 1.76 -18.12
N ARG A 120 12.53 2.87 -18.05
CA ARG A 120 13.09 4.21 -18.30
C ARG A 120 14.27 4.50 -17.37
N TYR A 121 14.17 4.10 -16.11
CA TYR A 121 15.24 4.28 -15.14
C TYR A 121 16.52 3.52 -15.54
N ALA A 122 16.37 2.26 -15.95
CA ALA A 122 17.46 1.43 -16.43
C ALA A 122 18.13 2.02 -17.70
N GLU A 123 17.34 2.58 -18.61
CA GLU A 123 17.85 3.25 -19.82
C GLU A 123 18.70 4.48 -19.47
N ILE A 124 18.23 5.32 -18.54
CA ILE A 124 18.98 6.50 -18.08
C ILE A 124 20.30 6.10 -17.43
N LEU A 125 20.28 5.10 -16.53
CA LEU A 125 21.49 4.60 -15.89
C LEU A 125 22.48 3.97 -16.89
N GLY A 126 21.98 3.39 -17.98
CA GLY A 126 22.80 2.89 -19.07
C GLY A 126 23.42 4.00 -19.93
N LYS A 127 22.71 5.11 -20.15
CA LYS A 127 23.20 6.29 -20.89
C LYS A 127 24.22 7.09 -20.09
N TYR A 128 23.97 7.25 -18.78
CA TYR A 128 24.76 8.07 -17.87
C TYR A 128 25.28 7.19 -16.73
N PRO A 129 26.53 6.71 -16.80
CA PRO A 129 27.11 5.79 -15.81
C PRO A 129 27.51 6.54 -14.53
N LEU A 130 26.52 7.06 -13.82
CA LEU A 130 26.66 7.79 -12.56
C LEU A 130 26.64 6.82 -11.39
N SER A 131 27.34 7.12 -10.29
CA SER A 131 27.10 6.48 -8.99
C SER A 131 25.75 6.89 -8.39
N ASP A 132 25.30 6.23 -7.33
CA ASP A 132 24.02 6.59 -6.68
C ASP A 132 24.07 8.03 -6.13
N GLU A 133 25.19 8.39 -5.48
CA GLU A 133 25.42 9.73 -4.93
C GLU A 133 25.49 10.81 -6.01
N GLU A 134 26.17 10.54 -7.13
CA GLU A 134 26.22 11.47 -8.26
C GLU A 134 24.83 11.64 -8.91
N PHE A 135 24.03 10.58 -8.96
CA PHE A 135 22.69 10.63 -9.53
C PHE A 135 21.74 11.45 -8.64
N ASP A 136 21.76 11.24 -7.33
CA ASP A 136 20.95 12.00 -6.38
C ASP A 136 21.34 13.49 -6.41
N ALA A 137 22.64 13.80 -6.38
CA ALA A 137 23.14 15.17 -6.50
C ALA A 137 22.76 15.82 -7.84
N LEU A 138 22.74 15.04 -8.93
CA LEU A 138 22.30 15.51 -10.24
C LEU A 138 20.81 15.83 -10.25
N GLY A 139 19.98 14.99 -9.63
CA GLY A 139 18.55 15.23 -9.49
C GLY A 139 18.22 16.48 -8.68
N GLU A 140 18.94 16.72 -7.58
CA GLU A 140 18.83 17.96 -6.81
C GLU A 140 19.20 19.18 -7.67
N SER A 141 20.35 19.10 -8.36
CA SER A 141 20.84 20.18 -9.23
C SER A 141 19.85 20.49 -10.36
N LEU A 142 19.29 19.47 -11.01
CA LEU A 142 18.27 19.62 -12.05
C LEU A 142 16.97 20.24 -11.51
N THR A 143 16.59 19.93 -10.27
CA THR A 143 15.43 20.53 -9.61
C THR A 143 15.63 22.03 -9.39
N GLU A 144 16.81 22.43 -8.91
CA GLU A 144 17.16 23.84 -8.72
C GLU A 144 17.28 24.60 -10.06
N ILE A 145 17.89 23.98 -11.08
CA ILE A 145 17.96 24.53 -12.43
C ILE A 145 16.55 24.73 -13.01
N ALA A 146 15.65 23.77 -12.83
CA ALA A 146 14.27 23.87 -13.30
C ALA A 146 13.49 24.99 -12.60
N ALA A 147 13.80 25.31 -11.34
CA ALA A 147 13.16 26.40 -10.61
C ALA A 147 13.50 27.79 -11.17
N VAL A 148 14.70 27.97 -11.72
CA VAL A 148 15.14 29.23 -12.36
C VAL A 148 14.88 29.23 -13.87
N GLY A 149 14.98 28.06 -14.50
CA GLY A 149 14.92 27.84 -15.93
C GLY A 149 16.33 27.79 -16.56
N ALA A 150 16.64 26.68 -17.24
CA ALA A 150 17.94 26.48 -17.87
C ALA A 150 18.24 27.53 -18.96
N ASP A 151 17.23 27.91 -19.76
CA ASP A 151 17.35 28.96 -20.76
C ASP A 151 17.59 30.33 -20.12
N THR A 152 16.95 30.60 -18.99
CA THR A 152 17.16 31.82 -18.19
C THR A 152 18.60 31.89 -17.70
N LEU A 153 19.11 30.80 -17.11
CA LEU A 153 20.49 30.70 -16.65
C LEU A 153 21.48 30.89 -17.80
N ALA A 154 21.21 30.29 -18.96
CA ALA A 154 22.03 30.44 -20.16
C ALA A 154 22.05 31.89 -20.67
N ALA A 155 20.89 32.57 -20.69
CA ALA A 155 20.77 33.97 -21.10
C ALA A 155 21.44 34.94 -20.09
N MET A 156 21.44 34.58 -18.81
CA MET A 156 22.05 35.37 -17.73
C MET A 156 23.57 35.20 -17.63
N ARG A 157 24.20 34.25 -18.35
CA ARG A 157 25.64 33.96 -18.21
C ARG A 157 26.56 35.18 -18.27
N PRO A 158 26.42 36.12 -19.23
CA PRO A 158 27.27 37.31 -19.28
C PRO A 158 27.11 38.20 -18.04
N LEU A 159 25.87 38.37 -17.58
CA LEU A 159 25.55 39.19 -16.41
C LEU A 159 26.05 38.54 -15.12
N ILE A 160 25.88 37.23 -14.97
CA ILE A 160 26.40 36.45 -13.84
C ILE A 160 27.93 36.54 -13.80
N ALA A 161 28.61 36.40 -14.95
CA ALA A 161 30.05 36.47 -15.04
C ALA A 161 30.60 37.82 -14.56
N ASP A 162 29.98 38.93 -14.98
CA ASP A 162 30.40 40.26 -14.52
C ASP A 162 30.12 40.48 -13.03
N LEU A 163 28.89 40.16 -12.58
CA LEU A 163 28.48 40.38 -11.19
C LEU A 163 29.25 39.48 -10.20
N SER A 164 29.69 38.29 -10.62
CA SER A 164 30.51 37.38 -9.80
C SER A 164 31.87 37.97 -9.41
N GLN A 165 32.37 38.97 -10.15
CA GLN A 165 33.63 39.66 -9.84
C GLN A 165 33.51 40.65 -8.67
N LEU A 166 32.28 41.00 -8.27
CA LEU A 166 32.00 41.94 -7.19
C LEU A 166 31.83 41.22 -5.84
N GLU A 167 31.91 41.97 -4.75
CA GLU A 167 31.58 41.40 -3.43
C GLU A 167 30.10 41.03 -3.36
N ARG A 168 29.80 39.84 -2.81
CA ARG A 168 28.42 39.30 -2.69
C ARG A 168 27.46 40.28 -2.01
N ARG A 169 27.95 41.08 -1.06
CA ARG A 169 27.16 42.09 -0.35
C ARG A 169 26.75 43.24 -1.26
N ASP A 170 27.65 43.65 -2.15
CA ASP A 170 27.43 44.76 -3.08
C ASP A 170 26.43 44.34 -4.15
N VAL A 171 26.57 43.13 -4.69
CA VAL A 171 25.59 42.57 -5.66
C VAL A 171 24.20 42.47 -5.04
N ARG A 172 24.09 42.01 -3.79
CA ARG A 172 22.80 41.97 -3.09
C ARG A 172 22.20 43.37 -2.91
N THR A 173 23.02 44.35 -2.57
CA THR A 173 22.58 45.75 -2.38
C THR A 173 22.14 46.36 -3.70
N LEU A 174 22.86 46.06 -4.78
CA LEU A 174 22.50 46.45 -6.15
C LEU A 174 21.18 45.80 -6.60
N ALA A 175 20.94 44.54 -6.25
CA ALA A 175 19.75 43.79 -6.70
C ALA A 175 18.48 44.07 -5.89
N GLU A 176 18.60 44.52 -4.64
CA GLU A 176 17.48 44.79 -3.71
C GLU A 176 16.30 45.59 -4.31
N PRO A 177 16.52 46.65 -5.11
CA PRO A 177 15.42 47.46 -5.63
C PRO A 177 14.53 46.76 -6.67
N TYR A 178 14.98 45.63 -7.23
CA TYR A 178 14.37 45.04 -8.44
C TYR A 178 13.38 43.90 -8.15
N ARG A 179 13.12 43.57 -6.88
CA ARG A 179 12.21 42.48 -6.46
C ARG A 179 10.80 42.54 -7.07
N ALA A 180 10.26 43.74 -7.26
CA ALA A 180 8.88 43.95 -7.72
C ALA A 180 8.76 45.24 -8.55
N LYS A 181 9.74 45.48 -9.41
CA LYS A 181 9.88 46.73 -10.14
C LYS A 181 9.52 46.53 -11.61
N ASP A 182 8.60 47.37 -12.09
CA ASP A 182 8.04 47.24 -13.44
C ASP A 182 8.76 48.10 -14.49
N THR A 183 9.58 49.06 -14.07
CA THR A 183 10.27 50.02 -14.98
C THR A 183 11.67 50.35 -14.49
N LEU A 184 12.61 50.47 -15.43
CA LEU A 184 14.01 50.82 -15.18
C LEU A 184 14.26 52.28 -15.56
N SER A 185 14.83 53.08 -14.64
CA SER A 185 15.24 54.45 -14.96
C SER A 185 16.63 54.49 -15.60
N ALA A 186 16.94 55.59 -16.32
CA ALA A 186 18.24 55.77 -16.97
C ALA A 186 19.42 55.76 -15.97
N ASN A 187 19.22 56.27 -14.75
CA ASN A 187 20.27 56.29 -13.72
C ASN A 187 20.53 54.88 -13.17
N GLU A 188 19.49 54.08 -12.97
CA GLU A 188 19.59 52.70 -12.48
C GLU A 188 20.24 51.79 -13.52
N ARG A 189 19.90 51.99 -14.80
CA ARG A 189 20.56 51.31 -15.91
C ARG A 189 22.05 51.62 -15.93
N ALA A 190 22.43 52.89 -15.78
CA ALA A 190 23.83 53.31 -15.73
C ALA A 190 24.57 52.72 -14.52
N GLU A 191 23.90 52.57 -13.37
CA GLU A 191 24.47 51.95 -12.18
C GLU A 191 24.72 50.45 -12.37
N ILE A 192 23.76 49.73 -12.97
CA ILE A 192 23.95 48.30 -13.29
C ILE A 192 25.04 48.13 -14.36
N GLU A 193 25.06 48.94 -15.41
CA GLU A 193 26.09 48.87 -16.46
C GLU A 193 27.51 49.18 -15.94
N ALA A 194 27.63 50.04 -14.92
CA ALA A 194 28.89 50.31 -14.25
C ALA A 194 29.39 49.10 -13.44
N ALA A 195 28.47 48.31 -12.89
CA ALA A 195 28.75 47.09 -12.14
C ALA A 195 28.94 45.87 -13.05
N ALA A 196 28.20 45.79 -14.16
CA ALA A 196 28.22 44.69 -15.12
C ALA A 196 28.09 45.21 -16.56
N LEU A 197 29.20 45.19 -17.29
CA LEU A 197 29.30 45.74 -18.64
C LEU A 197 28.37 45.04 -19.64
N SER A 198 28.10 43.75 -19.44
CA SER A 198 27.18 42.96 -20.24
C SER A 198 25.73 43.46 -20.19
N ALA A 199 25.34 44.19 -19.15
CA ALA A 199 24.00 44.78 -19.04
C ALA A 199 23.67 45.74 -20.19
N ALA A 200 24.69 46.33 -20.83
CA ALA A 200 24.51 47.20 -21.99
C ALA A 200 23.90 46.48 -23.21
N ASN A 201 24.05 45.15 -23.28
CA ASN A 201 23.54 44.32 -24.37
C ASN A 201 22.09 43.83 -24.13
N LEU A 202 21.52 44.10 -22.96
CA LEU A 202 20.18 43.64 -22.59
C LEU A 202 19.13 44.74 -22.83
N SER A 203 17.92 44.32 -23.17
CA SER A 203 16.76 45.21 -23.14
C SER A 203 16.42 45.59 -21.69
N ASP A 204 15.78 46.73 -21.47
CA ASP A 204 15.39 47.15 -20.12
C ASP A 204 14.44 46.14 -19.44
N GLU A 205 13.59 45.46 -20.24
CA GLU A 205 12.70 44.41 -19.76
C GLU A 205 13.48 43.16 -19.32
N ASP A 206 14.44 42.70 -20.12
CA ASP A 206 15.26 41.53 -19.79
C ASP A 206 16.17 41.82 -18.61
N LEU A 207 16.76 43.02 -18.56
CA LEU A 207 17.61 43.43 -17.44
C LEU A 207 16.85 43.49 -16.12
N LEU A 208 15.60 44.01 -16.12
CA LEU A 208 14.73 43.97 -14.95
C LEU A 208 14.44 42.54 -14.49
N LYS A 209 14.06 41.65 -15.42
CA LYS A 209 13.78 40.24 -15.11
C LYS A 209 15.02 39.54 -14.54
N GLN A 210 16.17 39.72 -15.16
CA GLN A 210 17.42 39.10 -14.72
C GLN A 210 17.87 39.64 -13.34
N MET A 211 17.76 40.95 -13.09
CA MET A 211 18.08 41.52 -11.78
C MET A 211 17.11 41.07 -10.68
N ALA A 212 15.84 40.84 -10.99
CA ALA A 212 14.89 40.24 -10.06
C ALA A 212 15.30 38.80 -9.69
N VAL A 213 15.75 37.99 -10.67
CA VAL A 213 16.28 36.65 -10.43
C VAL A 213 17.56 36.69 -9.58
N VAL A 214 18.46 37.65 -9.83
CA VAL A 214 19.67 37.87 -9.00
C VAL A 214 19.31 38.20 -7.56
N HIS A 215 18.28 39.02 -7.33
CA HIS A 215 17.78 39.32 -5.99
C HIS A 215 17.20 38.07 -5.30
N GLU A 216 16.38 37.29 -6.01
CA GLU A 216 15.68 36.14 -5.45
C GLU A 216 16.61 34.97 -5.11
N GLN A 217 17.50 34.60 -6.03
CA GLN A 217 18.35 33.40 -5.91
C GLN A 217 19.72 33.70 -5.28
N GLY A 218 20.21 34.93 -5.47
CA GLY A 218 21.56 35.34 -5.08
C GLY A 218 22.63 34.90 -6.08
N ILE A 219 23.65 35.75 -6.24
CA ILE A 219 24.68 35.58 -7.28
C ILE A 219 25.50 34.29 -7.15
N ALA A 220 25.81 33.85 -5.91
CA ALA A 220 26.60 32.63 -5.69
C ALA A 220 25.82 31.36 -6.09
N THR A 221 24.51 31.35 -5.87
CA THR A 221 23.64 30.26 -6.31
C THR A 221 23.57 30.24 -7.83
N LEU A 222 23.34 31.40 -8.46
CA LEU A 222 23.25 31.52 -9.91
C LEU A 222 24.56 31.15 -10.62
N GLU A 223 25.71 31.52 -10.05
CA GLU A 223 27.03 31.12 -10.55
C GLU A 223 27.19 29.59 -10.53
N ARG A 224 26.89 28.95 -9.39
CA ARG A 224 26.92 27.48 -9.28
C ARG A 224 25.95 26.80 -10.24
N LEU A 225 24.71 27.28 -10.34
CA LEU A 225 23.70 26.69 -11.23
C LEU A 225 24.09 26.85 -12.70
N ALA A 226 24.67 28.00 -13.09
CA ALA A 226 25.17 28.22 -14.44
C ALA A 226 26.33 27.28 -14.78
N GLU A 227 27.24 27.04 -13.83
CA GLU A 227 28.33 26.06 -13.98
C GLU A 227 27.78 24.63 -14.10
N GLN A 228 26.75 24.28 -13.33
CA GLN A 228 26.09 22.97 -13.43
C GLN A 228 25.39 22.77 -14.79
N VAL A 229 24.80 23.81 -15.38
CA VAL A 229 24.25 23.74 -16.74
C VAL A 229 25.34 23.40 -17.77
N ASP A 230 26.57 23.91 -17.59
CA ASP A 230 27.71 23.55 -18.44
C ASP A 230 28.16 22.10 -18.24
N VAL A 231 28.17 21.62 -16.99
CA VAL A 231 28.46 20.21 -16.68
C VAL A 231 27.45 19.29 -17.37
N LEU A 232 26.16 19.61 -17.29
CA LEU A 232 25.08 18.89 -17.96
C LEU A 232 25.29 18.86 -19.48
N ALA A 233 25.60 20.01 -20.09
CA ALA A 233 25.89 20.10 -21.52
C ALA A 233 27.12 19.27 -21.91
N GLY A 234 28.16 19.24 -21.07
CA GLY A 234 29.34 18.39 -21.24
C GLY A 234 29.04 16.89 -21.20
N MET A 235 28.03 16.48 -20.44
CA MET A 235 27.51 15.12 -20.41
C MET A 235 26.55 14.80 -21.57
N GLY A 236 26.18 15.79 -22.38
CA GLY A 236 25.14 15.65 -23.40
C GLY A 236 23.73 15.51 -22.82
N LEU A 237 23.50 15.98 -21.60
CA LEU A 237 22.21 16.01 -20.94
C LEU A 237 21.66 17.45 -21.01
N ASP A 238 20.57 17.65 -21.76
CA ASP A 238 19.84 18.92 -21.74
C ASP A 238 18.94 18.96 -20.50
N ALA A 239 19.04 20.02 -19.71
CA ALA A 239 18.25 20.23 -18.50
C ALA A 239 16.73 20.28 -18.76
N ASN A 240 16.32 20.62 -20.00
CA ASN A 240 14.91 20.64 -20.42
C ASN A 240 14.46 19.32 -21.07
N SER A 241 15.33 18.31 -21.16
CA SER A 241 15.01 17.05 -21.82
C SER A 241 14.10 16.15 -20.97
N ALA A 242 13.45 15.18 -21.64
CA ALA A 242 12.72 14.13 -20.96
C ALA A 242 13.62 13.25 -20.07
N ASP A 243 14.90 13.10 -20.43
CA ASP A 243 15.89 12.36 -19.65
C ASP A 243 16.17 13.10 -18.32
N ALA A 244 16.34 14.43 -18.36
CA ALA A 244 16.50 15.26 -17.15
C ALA A 244 15.26 15.21 -16.24
N ALA A 245 14.06 15.31 -16.81
CA ALA A 245 12.82 15.17 -16.04
C ALA A 245 12.70 13.78 -15.36
N THR A 246 13.16 12.73 -16.04
CA THR A 246 13.18 11.37 -15.48
C THR A 246 14.19 11.26 -14.34
N ILE A 247 15.37 11.87 -14.46
CA ILE A 247 16.40 11.90 -13.39
C ILE A 247 15.85 12.59 -12.13
N VAL A 248 15.14 13.70 -12.27
CA VAL A 248 14.49 14.38 -11.13
C VAL A 248 13.44 13.48 -10.47
N GLU A 249 12.60 12.82 -11.26
CA GLU A 249 11.60 11.88 -10.72
C GLU A 249 12.25 10.69 -10.00
N MET A 250 13.38 10.20 -10.52
CA MET A 250 14.16 9.10 -9.94
C MET A 250 14.83 9.47 -8.63
N ALA A 251 15.53 10.60 -8.58
CA ALA A 251 16.26 11.04 -7.40
C ALA A 251 15.34 11.27 -6.18
N ALA A 252 14.07 11.64 -6.43
CA ALA A 252 13.08 11.75 -5.37
C ALA A 252 12.69 10.40 -4.72
N GLY A 253 13.01 9.27 -5.36
CA GLY A 253 12.54 7.92 -5.00
C GLY A 253 13.62 6.93 -4.54
N SER A 254 14.85 7.38 -4.27
CA SER A 254 16.05 6.54 -4.04
C SER A 254 16.54 5.77 -5.28
N THR A 255 17.82 5.94 -5.59
CA THR A 255 18.49 5.31 -6.74
C THR A 255 18.87 3.85 -6.51
N GLU A 256 19.18 3.48 -5.27
CA GLU A 256 19.49 2.10 -4.87
C GLU A 256 18.31 1.17 -5.18
N ASP A 257 17.09 1.61 -4.88
CA ASP A 257 15.87 0.88 -5.19
C ASP A 257 15.65 0.76 -6.70
N ALA A 258 15.93 1.82 -7.46
CA ALA A 258 15.78 1.81 -8.92
C ALA A 258 16.71 0.80 -9.61
N ARG A 259 17.97 0.69 -9.16
CA ARG A 259 18.94 -0.28 -9.69
C ARG A 259 18.55 -1.72 -9.37
N ALA A 260 18.19 -1.99 -8.11
CA ALA A 260 17.77 -3.31 -7.69
C ALA A 260 16.49 -3.76 -8.42
N LEU A 261 15.55 -2.84 -8.66
CA LEU A 261 14.36 -3.09 -9.45
C LEU A 261 14.66 -3.28 -10.94
N ALA A 262 15.62 -2.53 -11.50
CA ALA A 262 16.06 -2.71 -12.88
C ALA A 262 16.73 -4.07 -13.09
N GLU A 263 17.57 -4.53 -12.15
CA GLU A 263 18.13 -5.87 -12.18
C GLU A 263 17.03 -6.94 -12.11
N THR A 264 16.06 -6.76 -11.21
CA THR A 264 14.90 -7.64 -11.10
C THR A 264 14.12 -7.69 -12.41
N LEU A 265 13.83 -6.53 -13.01
CA LEU A 265 13.13 -6.43 -14.29
C LEU A 265 13.89 -7.16 -15.40
N ASN A 266 15.21 -6.99 -15.49
CA ASN A 266 16.04 -7.70 -16.47
C ASN A 266 15.97 -9.22 -16.29
N ARG A 267 15.96 -9.71 -15.04
CA ARG A 267 15.81 -11.15 -14.76
C ARG A 267 14.44 -11.68 -15.20
N LEU A 268 13.37 -10.92 -14.94
CA LEU A 268 12.02 -11.28 -15.38
C LEU A 268 11.90 -11.24 -16.92
N ASP A 269 12.40 -10.19 -17.57
CA ASP A 269 12.40 -10.04 -19.02
C ASP A 269 13.21 -11.17 -19.70
N ALA A 270 14.35 -11.58 -19.12
CA ALA A 270 15.13 -12.73 -19.60
C ALA A 270 14.39 -14.07 -19.51
N ALA A 271 13.47 -14.21 -18.54
CA ALA A 271 12.57 -15.35 -18.41
C ALA A 271 11.28 -15.20 -19.26
N GLY A 272 11.12 -14.11 -20.00
CA GLY A 272 9.92 -13.82 -20.81
C GLY A 272 8.70 -13.40 -19.98
N ILE A 273 8.91 -12.95 -18.74
CA ILE A 273 7.85 -12.62 -17.79
C ILE A 273 7.51 -11.13 -17.90
N THR A 274 6.30 -10.83 -18.37
CA THR A 274 5.84 -9.44 -18.57
C THR A 274 4.98 -8.89 -17.43
N ASP A 275 4.48 -9.76 -16.54
CA ASP A 275 3.62 -9.39 -15.41
C ASP A 275 4.30 -9.71 -14.07
N PRO A 276 4.99 -8.72 -13.47
CA PRO A 276 5.69 -8.91 -12.20
C PRO A 276 4.77 -9.20 -11.02
N ALA A 277 3.51 -8.73 -11.05
CA ALA A 277 2.56 -8.98 -9.96
C ALA A 277 2.19 -10.46 -9.91
N THR A 278 1.80 -11.01 -11.06
CA THR A 278 1.49 -12.44 -11.17
C THR A 278 2.73 -13.28 -10.85
N ALA A 279 3.91 -12.89 -11.32
CA ALA A 279 5.16 -13.59 -11.00
C ALA A 279 5.44 -13.61 -9.49
N ALA A 280 5.30 -12.47 -8.80
CA ALA A 280 5.49 -12.37 -7.36
C ALA A 280 4.51 -13.26 -6.58
N ASP A 281 3.26 -13.34 -7.01
CA ASP A 281 2.24 -14.21 -6.41
C ASP A 281 2.61 -15.69 -6.56
N GLN A 282 3.04 -16.11 -7.75
CA GLN A 282 3.46 -17.49 -7.98
C GLN A 282 4.74 -17.83 -7.20
N MET A 283 5.74 -16.94 -7.15
CA MET A 283 6.96 -17.14 -6.35
C MET A 283 6.63 -17.28 -4.87
N THR A 284 5.70 -16.47 -4.36
CA THR A 284 5.22 -16.57 -2.97
C THR A 284 4.51 -17.90 -2.72
N MET A 285 3.72 -18.37 -3.67
CA MET A 285 3.03 -19.66 -3.58
C MET A 285 4.05 -20.81 -3.52
N VAL A 286 4.99 -20.87 -4.47
CA VAL A 286 6.03 -21.91 -4.52
C VAL A 286 6.88 -21.88 -3.24
N ARG A 287 7.27 -20.70 -2.76
CA ARG A 287 7.97 -20.55 -1.47
C ARG A 287 7.18 -21.15 -0.31
N ARG A 288 5.86 -20.93 -0.26
CA ARG A 288 5.03 -21.49 0.81
C ARG A 288 4.87 -23.01 0.71
N MET A 289 5.06 -23.59 -0.47
CA MET A 289 5.13 -25.05 -0.60
C MET A 289 6.43 -25.58 0.02
N PHE A 290 7.57 -24.90 -0.17
CA PHE A 290 8.80 -25.19 0.57
C PHE A 290 8.61 -25.03 2.09
N ASP A 291 7.98 -23.93 2.54
CA ASP A 291 7.71 -23.69 3.97
C ASP A 291 6.76 -24.75 4.59
N ALA A 292 5.97 -25.44 3.75
CA ALA A 292 5.04 -26.49 4.16
C ALA A 292 5.64 -27.91 4.04
N ASP A 293 6.97 -28.02 3.88
CA ASP A 293 7.68 -29.29 3.73
C ASP A 293 7.14 -30.18 2.60
N LEU A 294 6.54 -29.56 1.56
CA LEU A 294 6.03 -30.30 0.40
C LEU A 294 7.14 -30.71 -0.56
N PHE A 295 8.25 -29.98 -0.57
CA PHE A 295 9.44 -30.27 -1.36
C PHE A 295 10.58 -30.67 -0.45
N SER A 296 11.54 -31.39 -1.01
CA SER A 296 12.78 -31.74 -0.33
C SER A 296 13.57 -30.47 0.04
N GLN A 297 14.03 -30.38 1.29
CA GLN A 297 14.68 -29.17 1.85
C GLN A 297 16.00 -28.78 1.14
N ASP A 298 16.69 -29.76 0.57
CA ASP A 298 17.97 -29.54 -0.15
C ASP A 298 17.77 -29.31 -1.65
N SER A 299 16.54 -29.45 -2.18
CA SER A 299 16.26 -29.26 -3.61
C SER A 299 16.31 -27.79 -3.97
N SER A 300 16.90 -27.51 -5.14
CA SER A 300 16.75 -26.20 -5.74
C SER A 300 15.30 -25.99 -6.21
N VAL A 301 14.94 -24.75 -6.54
CA VAL A 301 13.62 -24.44 -7.10
C VAL A 301 13.43 -25.15 -8.43
N HIS A 302 14.48 -25.27 -9.25
CA HIS A 302 14.42 -26.01 -10.51
C HIS A 302 14.09 -27.49 -10.26
N ASP A 303 14.86 -28.14 -9.38
CA ASP A 303 14.70 -29.56 -9.10
C ASP A 303 13.34 -29.88 -8.47
N ALA A 304 12.90 -29.06 -7.52
CA ALA A 304 11.60 -29.21 -6.87
C ALA A 304 10.45 -29.07 -7.89
N LEU A 305 10.54 -28.10 -8.81
CA LEU A 305 9.49 -27.87 -9.80
C LEU A 305 9.46 -28.95 -10.88
N GLU A 306 10.61 -29.34 -11.44
CA GLU A 306 10.66 -30.31 -12.54
C GLU A 306 10.45 -31.76 -12.08
N ASN A 307 10.98 -32.13 -10.91
CA ASN A 307 11.03 -33.53 -10.49
C ASN A 307 10.00 -33.88 -9.40
N GLU A 308 9.63 -32.93 -8.52
CA GLU A 308 8.78 -33.21 -7.35
C GLU A 308 7.35 -32.68 -7.52
N PHE A 309 7.15 -31.56 -8.20
CA PHE A 309 5.86 -30.83 -8.25
C PHE A 309 4.65 -31.68 -8.63
N GLU A 310 4.73 -32.43 -9.73
CA GLU A 310 3.62 -33.28 -10.20
C GLU A 310 3.28 -34.38 -9.18
N GLY A 311 4.29 -34.94 -8.51
CA GLY A 311 4.08 -35.91 -7.43
C GLY A 311 3.41 -35.26 -6.22
N VAL A 312 3.92 -34.10 -5.81
CA VAL A 312 3.38 -33.32 -4.68
C VAL A 312 1.90 -33.02 -4.84
N ILE A 313 1.47 -32.52 -6.00
CA ILE A 313 0.06 -32.17 -6.23
C ILE A 313 -0.83 -33.40 -6.48
N ALA A 314 -0.24 -34.55 -6.83
CA ALA A 314 -0.96 -35.81 -7.02
C ALA A 314 -1.21 -36.53 -5.70
N GLU A 315 -0.26 -36.47 -4.77
CA GLU A 315 -0.31 -37.16 -3.47
C GLU A 315 -0.96 -36.31 -2.37
N ASN A 316 -0.91 -34.98 -2.50
CA ASN A 316 -1.43 -34.04 -1.51
C ASN A 316 -2.57 -33.19 -2.08
N MET A 317 -3.48 -32.75 -1.21
CA MET A 317 -4.44 -31.72 -1.55
C MET A 317 -3.89 -30.35 -1.13
N VAL A 318 -3.37 -29.59 -2.08
CA VAL A 318 -2.86 -28.23 -1.85
C VAL A 318 -3.88 -27.22 -2.33
N VAL A 319 -4.53 -26.52 -1.40
CA VAL A 319 -5.59 -25.55 -1.68
C VAL A 319 -5.06 -24.13 -1.51
N ARG A 320 -5.24 -23.31 -2.55
CA ARG A 320 -4.94 -21.87 -2.51
C ARG A 320 -6.08 -21.13 -1.81
N ARG A 321 -5.74 -20.31 -0.83
CA ARG A 321 -6.65 -19.44 -0.08
C ARG A 321 -6.31 -17.97 -0.34
N PRO A 322 -7.29 -17.04 -0.15
CA PRO A 322 -7.05 -15.61 -0.32
C PRO A 322 -5.82 -15.11 0.45
N GLY A 323 -5.02 -14.25 -0.21
CA GLY A 323 -3.76 -13.70 0.33
C GLY A 323 -2.56 -14.64 0.22
N ASN A 324 -2.51 -15.45 -0.85
CA ASN A 324 -1.50 -16.48 -1.12
C ASN A 324 -1.31 -17.48 0.04
N ARG A 325 -2.33 -17.68 0.88
CA ARG A 325 -2.27 -18.69 1.94
C ARG A 325 -2.46 -20.06 1.32
N LEU A 326 -1.72 -21.04 1.81
CA LEU A 326 -1.93 -22.44 1.45
C LEU A 326 -2.65 -23.15 2.59
N LEU A 327 -3.40 -24.17 2.23
CA LEU A 327 -3.88 -25.20 3.13
C LEU A 327 -3.51 -26.53 2.48
N VAL A 328 -2.80 -27.35 3.24
CA VAL A 328 -2.28 -28.64 2.76
C VAL A 328 -2.98 -29.73 3.54
N ALA A 329 -3.60 -30.66 2.83
CA ALA A 329 -3.94 -31.96 3.39
C ALA A 329 -2.94 -32.96 2.85
N TYR A 330 -2.09 -33.47 3.74
CA TYR A 330 -1.01 -34.39 3.39
C TYR A 330 -1.56 -35.79 3.09
N ASP A 331 -0.89 -36.49 2.16
CA ASP A 331 -1.11 -37.90 1.84
C ASP A 331 -2.58 -38.28 1.60
N THR A 332 -3.31 -37.40 0.89
CA THR A 332 -4.75 -37.60 0.67
C THR A 332 -5.22 -37.16 -0.70
N THR A 333 -5.84 -38.10 -1.40
CA THR A 333 -6.58 -37.88 -2.65
C THR A 333 -8.08 -37.99 -2.44
N ALA A 334 -8.53 -38.01 -1.18
CA ALA A 334 -9.93 -38.22 -0.84
C ALA A 334 -10.81 -37.08 -1.35
N THR A 335 -12.04 -37.41 -1.77
CA THR A 335 -13.01 -36.39 -2.19
C THR A 335 -13.50 -35.55 -1.02
N ALA A 336 -13.52 -36.10 0.21
CA ALA A 336 -13.86 -35.36 1.41
C ALA A 336 -13.04 -35.90 2.58
N GLY A 337 -12.77 -35.05 3.57
CA GLY A 337 -11.97 -35.43 4.73
C GLY A 337 -11.91 -34.34 5.78
N ILE A 338 -11.10 -34.61 6.82
CA ILE A 338 -10.84 -33.72 7.93
C ILE A 338 -9.34 -33.58 8.06
N ILE A 339 -8.88 -32.33 8.11
CA ILE A 339 -7.52 -31.96 8.51
C ILE A 339 -7.55 -31.73 10.01
N TRP A 340 -6.66 -32.42 10.70
CA TRP A 340 -6.54 -32.40 12.14
C TRP A 340 -5.36 -31.52 12.54
N GLN A 341 -5.55 -30.75 13.60
CA GLN A 341 -4.50 -29.94 14.20
C GLN A 341 -4.06 -30.60 15.51
N ASP A 342 -2.75 -30.81 15.63
CA ASP A 342 -2.10 -31.17 16.89
C ASP A 342 -2.31 -30.02 17.88
N SER A 343 -3.07 -30.32 18.93
CA SER A 343 -3.60 -29.34 19.87
C SER A 343 -2.56 -28.79 20.86
N ALA A 344 -1.31 -29.30 20.89
CA ALA A 344 -0.42 -28.92 21.99
C ALA A 344 1.10 -28.97 21.71
N ASN A 345 1.56 -29.06 20.45
CA ASN A 345 3.00 -29.20 20.17
C ASN A 345 3.59 -30.39 20.98
N THR A 346 2.74 -31.38 21.25
CA THR A 346 3.02 -32.58 22.03
C THR A 346 3.25 -33.70 21.04
N PRO A 347 4.43 -34.35 21.04
CA PRO A 347 4.69 -35.39 20.07
C PRO A 347 3.65 -36.52 20.18
N GLU A 348 2.92 -36.75 19.08
CA GLU A 348 2.30 -38.03 18.70
C GLU A 348 1.18 -38.61 19.61
N ASN A 349 0.21 -37.79 20.05
CA ASN A 349 -1.02 -38.35 20.65
C ASN A 349 -2.28 -38.02 19.82
N PRO A 350 -2.68 -38.89 18.87
CA PRO A 350 -3.86 -38.67 18.03
C PRO A 350 -5.19 -38.51 18.78
N ALA A 351 -5.21 -38.77 20.10
CA ALA A 351 -6.39 -38.62 20.93
C ALA A 351 -6.66 -37.18 21.38
N ASP A 352 -5.69 -36.27 21.29
CA ASP A 352 -5.87 -34.84 21.61
C ASP A 352 -6.01 -33.93 20.39
N ASP A 353 -5.80 -34.48 19.20
CA ASP A 353 -6.02 -33.81 17.93
C ASP A 353 -7.45 -33.27 17.81
N ARG A 354 -7.56 -32.03 17.31
CA ARG A 354 -8.84 -31.38 17.07
C ARG A 354 -9.07 -31.19 15.57
N PRO A 355 -10.33 -31.29 15.12
CA PRO A 355 -10.62 -31.04 13.71
C PRO A 355 -10.40 -29.56 13.41
N GLU A 356 -9.44 -29.26 12.54
CA GLU A 356 -9.13 -27.89 12.15
C GLU A 356 -9.99 -27.48 10.95
N THR A 357 -9.97 -28.30 9.91
CA THR A 357 -10.67 -28.01 8.65
C THR A 357 -11.36 -29.25 8.11
N VAL A 358 -12.64 -29.14 7.79
CA VAL A 358 -13.36 -30.14 6.99
C VAL A 358 -13.31 -29.71 5.53
N PHE A 359 -13.04 -30.63 4.62
CA PHE A 359 -12.96 -30.32 3.19
C PHE A 359 -13.81 -31.23 2.31
N LEU A 360 -14.22 -30.68 1.16
CA LEU A 360 -14.85 -31.38 0.05
C LEU A 360 -14.22 -30.91 -1.26
N ARG A 361 -13.52 -31.80 -1.96
CA ARG A 361 -12.95 -31.58 -3.28
C ARG A 361 -14.04 -31.59 -4.35
N LEU A 362 -14.00 -30.60 -5.22
CA LEU A 362 -14.93 -30.38 -6.32
C LEU A 362 -14.13 -30.09 -7.59
N GLY A 363 -13.69 -31.16 -8.28
CA GLY A 363 -12.82 -31.03 -9.45
C GLY A 363 -11.49 -30.36 -9.08
N ASP A 364 -11.25 -29.19 -9.67
CA ASP A 364 -10.05 -28.35 -9.49
C ASP A 364 -10.18 -27.34 -8.34
N SER A 365 -11.27 -27.37 -7.58
CA SER A 365 -11.46 -26.56 -6.37
C SER A 365 -11.73 -27.44 -5.14
N ALA A 366 -11.65 -26.85 -3.95
CA ALA A 366 -12.11 -27.44 -2.71
C ALA A 366 -13.01 -26.46 -1.95
N LEU A 367 -14.09 -26.98 -1.36
CA LEU A 367 -14.83 -26.30 -0.30
C LEU A 367 -14.21 -26.68 1.04
N LEU A 368 -13.95 -25.68 1.86
CA LEU A 368 -13.34 -25.80 3.17
C LEU A 368 -14.28 -25.23 4.23
N PHE A 369 -14.30 -25.86 5.39
CA PHE A 369 -14.93 -25.36 6.60
C PHE A 369 -13.91 -25.38 7.74
N ILE A 370 -13.39 -24.20 8.06
CA ILE A 370 -12.40 -23.97 9.12
C ILE A 370 -13.15 -23.80 10.44
N VAL A 371 -13.08 -24.82 11.29
CA VAL A 371 -13.89 -24.92 12.52
C VAL A 371 -13.56 -23.80 13.51
N SER A 372 -12.27 -23.48 13.65
CA SER A 372 -11.77 -22.45 14.57
C SER A 372 -12.26 -21.03 14.25
N SER A 373 -12.58 -20.75 12.99
CA SER A 373 -13.05 -19.42 12.55
C SER A 373 -14.48 -19.16 13.01
N LEU A 374 -15.34 -20.18 12.96
CA LEU A 374 -16.70 -20.10 13.49
C LEU A 374 -16.68 -19.95 15.02
N GLU A 375 -15.85 -20.72 15.71
CA GLU A 375 -15.67 -20.61 17.16
C GLU A 375 -15.25 -19.18 17.55
N ALA A 376 -14.19 -18.65 16.92
CA ALA A 376 -13.70 -17.31 17.17
C ALA A 376 -14.78 -16.25 16.93
N THR A 377 -15.61 -16.42 15.91
CA THR A 377 -16.71 -15.50 15.59
C THR A 377 -17.81 -15.54 16.63
N ILE A 378 -18.23 -16.74 17.06
CA ILE A 378 -19.22 -16.90 18.13
C ILE A 378 -18.72 -16.21 19.39
N VAL A 379 -17.49 -16.52 19.83
CA VAL A 379 -16.89 -15.95 21.04
C VAL A 379 -16.81 -14.42 20.96
N ARG A 380 -16.34 -13.88 19.83
CA ARG A 380 -16.25 -12.42 19.61
C ARG A 380 -17.61 -11.75 19.51
N SER A 381 -18.63 -12.43 19.00
CA SER A 381 -19.97 -11.86 18.80
C SER A 381 -20.77 -11.70 20.11
N ILE A 382 -20.55 -12.55 21.11
CA ILE A 382 -21.26 -12.54 22.39
C ILE A 382 -21.33 -11.14 23.02
N PRO A 383 -20.20 -10.43 23.26
CA PRO A 383 -20.25 -9.11 23.89
C PRO A 383 -20.96 -8.07 23.02
N PHE A 384 -20.81 -8.13 21.69
CA PHE A 384 -21.51 -7.22 20.77
C PHE A 384 -23.03 -7.47 20.73
N ILE A 385 -23.47 -8.74 20.81
CA ILE A 385 -24.89 -9.09 20.90
C ILE A 385 -25.49 -8.52 22.19
N ILE A 386 -24.78 -8.66 23.32
CA ILE A 386 -25.21 -8.13 24.61
C ILE A 386 -25.30 -6.59 24.56
N ALA A 387 -24.29 -5.92 24.01
CA ALA A 387 -24.29 -4.47 23.85
C ALA A 387 -25.42 -3.99 22.93
N GLY A 388 -25.65 -4.67 21.80
CA GLY A 388 -26.75 -4.37 20.90
C GLY A 388 -28.12 -4.52 21.56
N LEU A 389 -28.30 -5.56 22.39
CA LEU A 389 -29.52 -5.75 23.19
C LEU A 389 -29.71 -4.62 24.22
N ALA A 390 -28.65 -4.20 24.90
CA ALA A 390 -28.69 -3.10 25.86
C ALA A 390 -29.08 -1.77 25.19
N VAL A 391 -28.53 -1.47 24.02
CA VAL A 391 -28.90 -0.30 23.21
C VAL A 391 -30.36 -0.38 22.75
N ALA A 392 -30.81 -1.53 22.24
CA ALA A 392 -32.18 -1.73 21.80
C ALA A 392 -33.20 -1.54 22.95
N LEU A 393 -32.85 -2.00 24.15
CA LEU A 393 -33.65 -1.76 25.36
C LEU A 393 -33.70 -0.26 25.73
N GLY A 394 -32.56 0.44 25.64
CA GLY A 394 -32.47 1.88 25.86
C GLY A 394 -33.36 2.68 24.89
N PHE A 395 -33.30 2.37 23.60
CA PHE A 395 -34.17 3.01 22.61
C PHE A 395 -35.65 2.72 22.84
N LYS A 396 -36.01 1.50 23.27
CA LYS A 396 -37.39 1.16 23.65
C LYS A 396 -37.86 1.98 24.86
N ALA A 397 -36.96 2.35 25.76
CA ALA A 397 -37.22 3.23 26.90
C ALA A 397 -37.14 4.75 26.56
N GLY A 398 -36.89 5.11 25.29
CA GLY A 398 -36.75 6.50 24.85
C GLY A 398 -35.40 7.14 25.19
N LEU A 399 -34.41 6.34 25.61
CA LEU A 399 -33.07 6.79 25.95
C LEU A 399 -32.16 6.65 24.72
N PHE A 400 -31.41 7.71 24.40
CA PHE A 400 -30.41 7.68 23.34
C PHE A 400 -29.06 7.20 23.92
N ASN A 401 -28.54 6.08 23.44
CA ASN A 401 -27.23 5.55 23.85
C ASN A 401 -26.23 5.63 22.67
N ILE A 402 -25.19 6.47 22.81
CA ILE A 402 -24.09 6.63 21.83
C ILE A 402 -22.82 5.89 22.30
N GLY A 403 -22.73 5.55 23.59
CA GLY A 403 -21.48 5.12 24.23
C GLY A 403 -21.33 3.61 24.44
N ALA A 404 -22.22 2.78 23.90
CA ALA A 404 -22.24 1.34 24.18
C ALA A 404 -20.93 0.62 23.85
N GLU A 405 -20.25 1.02 22.77
CA GLU A 405 -18.94 0.49 22.41
C GLU A 405 -17.86 0.90 23.44
N GLY A 406 -17.88 2.17 23.88
CA GLY A 406 -16.98 2.65 24.93
C GLY A 406 -17.23 2.00 26.29
N GLN A 407 -18.49 1.69 26.62
CA GLN A 407 -18.88 0.95 27.83
C GLN A 407 -18.36 -0.49 27.79
N LEU A 408 -18.47 -1.17 26.64
CA LEU A 408 -17.92 -2.51 26.44
C LEU A 408 -16.40 -2.54 26.66
N TYR A 409 -15.66 -1.57 26.10
CA TYR A 409 -14.22 -1.46 26.32
C TYR A 409 -13.87 -1.10 27.78
N ALA A 410 -14.59 -0.16 28.39
CA ALA A 410 -14.36 0.23 29.79
C ALA A 410 -14.59 -0.94 30.75
N GLY A 411 -15.70 -1.66 30.61
CA GLY A 411 -15.98 -2.87 31.38
C GLY A 411 -14.90 -3.94 31.19
N GLY A 412 -14.45 -4.17 29.95
CA GLY A 412 -13.34 -5.08 29.66
C GLY A 412 -12.04 -4.69 30.38
N ILE A 413 -11.66 -3.41 30.35
CA ILE A 413 -10.46 -2.91 31.03
C ILE A 413 -10.57 -3.09 32.55
N VAL A 414 -11.72 -2.78 33.15
CA VAL A 414 -11.93 -2.92 34.59
C VAL A 414 -11.95 -4.40 35.00
N ALA A 415 -12.54 -5.29 34.19
CA ALA A 415 -12.49 -6.73 34.43
C ALA A 415 -11.06 -7.28 34.39
N VAL A 416 -10.25 -6.89 33.41
CA VAL A 416 -8.83 -7.28 33.33
C VAL A 416 -8.06 -6.73 34.53
N PHE A 417 -8.28 -5.46 34.89
CA PHE A 417 -7.65 -4.86 36.08
C PHE A 417 -7.98 -5.65 37.35
N VAL A 418 -9.25 -5.99 37.58
CA VAL A 418 -9.66 -6.76 38.77
C VAL A 418 -9.17 -8.21 38.72
N GLY A 419 -9.10 -8.80 37.51
CA GLY A 419 -8.64 -10.18 37.32
C GLY A 419 -7.14 -10.36 37.52
N TYR A 420 -6.34 -9.37 37.12
CA TYR A 420 -4.87 -9.48 37.08
C TYR A 420 -4.13 -8.55 38.05
N SER A 421 -4.80 -7.60 38.70
CA SER A 421 -4.15 -6.71 39.66
C SER A 421 -3.73 -7.46 40.92
N GLY A 422 -2.49 -7.21 41.37
CA GLY A 422 -1.93 -7.74 42.61
C GLY A 422 -2.72 -7.36 43.87
N ILE A 423 -3.59 -6.36 43.80
CA ILE A 423 -4.49 -5.93 44.89
C ILE A 423 -5.51 -7.02 45.22
N PHE A 424 -5.94 -7.80 44.23
CA PHE A 424 -6.91 -8.88 44.37
C PHE A 424 -6.24 -10.28 44.36
N ALA A 425 -4.91 -10.32 44.42
CA ALA A 425 -4.17 -11.58 44.47
C ALA A 425 -4.47 -12.33 45.77
N GLY A 426 -4.76 -13.63 45.66
CA GLY A 426 -5.02 -14.51 46.80
C GLY A 426 -6.49 -14.59 47.23
N LEU A 427 -7.42 -13.91 46.54
CA LEU A 427 -8.84 -14.17 46.76
C LEU A 427 -9.21 -15.61 46.33
N PRO A 428 -10.09 -16.31 47.08
CA PRO A 428 -10.64 -17.57 46.63
C PRO A 428 -11.33 -17.42 45.27
N ALA A 429 -11.17 -18.40 44.37
CA ALA A 429 -11.76 -18.37 43.03
C ALA A 429 -13.28 -18.11 43.05
N LEU A 430 -13.98 -18.62 44.07
CA LEU A 430 -15.42 -18.43 44.26
C LEU A 430 -15.82 -16.96 44.46
N ILE A 431 -14.91 -16.10 44.93
CA ILE A 431 -15.14 -14.66 45.15
C ILE A 431 -14.50 -13.84 44.04
N HIS A 432 -13.29 -14.21 43.63
CA HIS A 432 -12.55 -13.48 42.60
C HIS A 432 -13.27 -13.52 41.25
N LEU A 433 -13.82 -14.67 40.87
CA LEU A 433 -14.47 -14.86 39.57
C LEU A 433 -15.78 -14.07 39.46
N PRO A 434 -16.71 -14.07 40.44
CA PRO A 434 -17.85 -13.16 40.43
C PRO A 434 -17.47 -11.68 40.48
N LEU A 435 -16.42 -11.32 41.21
CA LEU A 435 -15.96 -9.92 41.29
C LEU A 435 -15.51 -9.42 39.91
N VAL A 436 -14.72 -10.20 39.17
CA VAL A 436 -14.31 -9.89 37.80
C VAL A 436 -15.52 -9.74 36.87
N LEU A 437 -16.52 -10.63 36.99
CA LEU A 437 -17.74 -10.57 36.16
C LEU A 437 -18.57 -9.31 36.42
N VAL A 438 -18.74 -8.93 37.70
CA VAL A 438 -19.48 -7.71 38.07
C VAL A 438 -18.72 -6.46 37.62
N SER A 439 -17.40 -6.46 37.77
CA SER A 439 -16.52 -5.39 37.28
C SER A 439 -16.57 -5.21 35.77
N GLY A 440 -16.77 -6.29 35.01
CA GLY A 440 -16.95 -6.24 33.56
C GLY A 440 -18.32 -5.74 33.10
N LEU A 441 -19.32 -5.68 34.00
CA LEU A 441 -20.70 -5.30 33.70
C LEU A 441 -20.95 -3.77 33.76
N LEU A 442 -19.90 -2.99 34.02
CA LEU A 442 -19.92 -1.54 34.30
C LEU A 442 -20.30 -0.66 33.10
#